data_AF-A0A934GAA0-F1
#
_entry.id   AF-A0A934GAA0-F1
#
_cell.length_a   1.000
_cell.length_b   1.000
_cell.length_c   1.000
_cell.angle_alpha   90.00
_cell.angle_beta   90.00
_cell.angle_gamma   90.00
#
_symmetry.space_group_name_H-M   'P 1'
#
loop_
_entity.id
_entity.type
_entity.pdbx_description
1 polymer ?
#
loop_
_entity_poly.entity_id
_entity_poly.type
_entity_poly.pdbx_seq_one_letter_code
_entity_poly.pdbx_strand_id
1 'polypeptide(L)' 'MKIATGKVVGGKVVVEGVTLEEGASVTVLAKDDESGFTLSPEEEAELLLSIAEADRGETVSADEVLARLARRRR' A
#
# COMPACT_ATOMS: atom_id res chain seq x y z
N MET A 1 -20.12 -15.21 -6.27
CA MET A 1 -18.71 -14.97 -6.69
C MET A 1 -17.86 -14.80 -5.44
N LYS A 2 -16.68 -15.42 -5.37
CA LYS A 2 -15.71 -15.25 -4.28
C LYS A 2 -14.48 -14.54 -4.86
N ILE A 3 -13.99 -13.51 -4.19
CA ILE A 3 -12.74 -12.82 -4.56
C ILE A 3 -11.64 -13.35 -3.64
N ALA A 4 -10.57 -13.86 -4.23
CA ALA A 4 -9.41 -14.33 -3.51
C ALA A 4 -8.16 -13.67 -4.10
N THR A 5 -7.29 -13.16 -3.24
CA THR A 5 -6.04 -12.52 -3.64
C THR A 5 -4.93 -13.57 -3.64
N GLY A 6 -4.19 -13.64 -4.74
CA GLY A 6 -3.04 -14.52 -4.88
C GLY A 6 -1.82 -13.78 -5.39
N LYS A 7 -0.65 -14.39 -5.26
CA LYS A 7 0.62 -13.89 -5.79
C LYS A 7 1.04 -14.73 -6.99
N VAL A 8 1.66 -14.09 -7.99
CA VAL A 8 2.28 -14.82 -9.10
C VAL A 8 3.64 -15.36 -8.67
N VAL A 9 3.81 -16.69 -8.71
CA VAL A 9 5.07 -17.39 -8.44
C VAL A 9 5.33 -18.37 -9.59
N GLY A 10 6.45 -18.20 -10.30
CA GLY A 10 6.79 -19.07 -11.45
C GLY A 10 5.76 -19.03 -12.58
N GLY A 11 5.13 -17.88 -12.82
CA GLY A 11 4.08 -17.72 -13.84
C GLY A 11 2.71 -18.31 -13.46
N LYS A 12 2.54 -18.77 -12.21
CA LYS A 12 1.28 -19.31 -11.70
C LYS A 12 0.72 -18.42 -10.60
N VAL A 13 -0.60 -18.23 -10.59
CA VAL A 13 -1.28 -17.53 -9.48
C VAL A 13 -1.44 -18.51 -8.33
N VAL A 14 -0.75 -18.24 -7.22
CA VAL A 14 -0.85 -18.99 -5.97
C VAL A 14 -1.80 -18.25 -5.04
N VAL A 15 -2.91 -18.88 -4.69
CA VAL A 15 -3.94 -18.35 -3.78
C VAL A 15 -3.88 -19.15 -2.49
N GLU A 16 -3.73 -18.47 -1.35
CA GLU A 16 -3.71 -19.10 -0.03
C GLU A 16 -5.05 -18.94 0.68
N GLY A 17 -5.43 -19.91 1.51
CA GLY A 17 -6.64 -19.84 2.34
C GLY A 17 -7.97 -20.04 1.61
N VAL A 18 -7.94 -20.41 0.33
CA VAL A 18 -9.14 -20.71 -0.46
C VAL A 18 -8.98 -22.04 -1.19
N THR A 19 -9.96 -22.93 -1.02
CA THR A 19 -10.10 -24.15 -1.81
C THR A 19 -10.94 -23.86 -3.05
N LEU A 20 -10.39 -24.20 -4.21
CA LEU A 20 -11.10 -24.17 -5.49
C LEU A 20 -11.50 -25.60 -5.83
N GLU A 21 -12.78 -25.82 -6.11
CA GLU A 21 -13.29 -27.14 -6.47
C GLU A 21 -12.83 -27.53 -7.88
N GLU A 22 -12.58 -28.82 -8.09
CA GLU A 22 -12.22 -29.35 -9.39
C GLU A 22 -13.34 -29.08 -10.41
N GLY A 23 -12.97 -28.62 -11.61
CA GLY A 23 -13.93 -28.26 -12.66
C GLY A 23 -14.52 -26.85 -12.55
N ALA A 24 -14.15 -26.06 -11.54
CA ALA A 24 -14.61 -24.68 -11.42
C ALA A 24 -13.99 -23.75 -12.47
N SER A 25 -14.81 -22.96 -13.16
CA SER A 25 -14.35 -21.87 -14.03
C SER A 25 -13.90 -20.68 -13.18
N VAL A 26 -12.65 -20.23 -13.39
CA VAL A 26 -12.04 -19.12 -12.63
C VAL A 26 -11.69 -17.96 -13.56
N THR A 27 -11.98 -16.74 -13.12
CA THR A 27 -11.54 -15.51 -13.78
C THR A 27 -10.39 -14.90 -12.98
N VAL A 28 -9.26 -14.64 -13.63
CA VAL A 28 -8.10 -13.98 -13.03
C VAL A 28 -8.14 -12.49 -13.39
N LEU A 29 -8.13 -11.63 -12.38
CA LEU A 29 -7.99 -10.19 -12.56
C LEU A 29 -6.59 -9.80 -12.08
N ALA A 30 -5.72 -9.42 -13.02
CA ALA A 30 -4.45 -8.79 -12.69
C ALA A 30 -4.72 -7.31 -12.43
N LYS A 31 -4.35 -6.83 -11.24
CA LYS A 31 -4.32 -5.39 -10.99
C LYS A 31 -3.08 -4.86 -11.70
N ASP A 32 -3.25 -3.96 -12.66
CA ASP A 32 -2.12 -3.22 -13.22
C ASP A 32 -1.42 -2.48 -12.08
N ASP A 33 -0.09 -2.45 -12.11
CA ASP A 33 0.76 -1.71 -11.18
C ASP A 33 0.62 -0.20 -11.43
N GLU A 34 -0.60 0.34 -11.41
CA GLU A 34 -0.86 1.74 -11.11
C GLU A 34 -0.69 1.97 -9.61
N SER A 35 0.43 1.49 -9.05
CA SER A 35 0.87 1.82 -7.70
C SER A 35 1.55 3.19 -7.65
N GLY A 36 1.45 3.99 -8.71
CA GLY A 36 1.75 5.41 -8.67
C GLY A 36 0.58 6.14 -8.02
N PHE A 37 0.85 6.89 -6.96
CA PHE A 37 -0.05 7.96 -6.55
C PHE A 37 0.29 9.19 -7.39
N THR A 38 -0.73 9.85 -7.93
CA THR A 38 -0.55 11.11 -8.65
C THR A 38 -0.57 12.24 -7.63
N LEU A 39 0.51 13.02 -7.56
CA LEU A 39 0.56 14.25 -6.78
C LEU A 39 0.16 15.43 -7.66
N SER A 40 -0.54 16.41 -7.10
CA SER A 40 -0.56 17.75 -7.67
C SER A 40 0.86 18.35 -7.60
N PRO A 41 1.17 19.37 -8.43
CA PRO A 41 2.45 20.08 -8.31
C PRO A 41 2.70 20.66 -6.91
N GLU A 42 1.64 21.02 -6.19
CA GLU A 42 1.74 21.53 -4.82
C GLU A 42 2.07 20.41 -3.84
N GLU A 43 1.42 19.25 -3.96
CA GLU A 43 1.68 18.08 -3.12
C GLU A 43 3.10 17.52 -3.37
N GLU A 44 3.58 17.57 -4.62
CA GLU A 44 4.97 17.19 -4.95
C GLU A 44 5.97 18.14 -4.30
N ALA A 45 5.72 19.45 -4.36
CA ALA A 45 6.58 20.44 -3.71
C ALA A 45 6.61 20.26 -2.17
N GLU A 46 5.46 19.99 -1.55
CA GLU A 46 5.36 19.72 -0.10
C GLU A 46 6.13 18.45 0.29
N LEU A 47 6.01 17.39 -0.52
CA LEU A 47 6.74 16.15 -0.28
C LEU A 47 8.26 16.34 -0.38
N LEU A 48 8.73 17.03 -1.42
CA LEU A 48 10.16 17.32 -1.60
C LEU A 48 10.72 18.18 -0.47
N LEU A 49 9.95 19.15 0.01
CA LEU A 49 10.32 19.95 1.18
C LEU A 49 10.45 19.07 2.43
N SER A 50 9.47 18.20 2.69
CA SER A 50 9.47 17.29 3.84
C SER A 50 10.66 16.32 3.83
N ILE A 51 11.05 15.84 2.64
CA ILE A 51 12.26 15.01 2.45
C ILE A 51 13.51 15.81 2.83
N ALA A 52 13.63 17.05 2.33
CA ALA A 52 14.78 17.89 2.64
C ALA A 52 14.87 18.25 4.14
N GLU A 53 13.74 18.43 4.82
CA GLU A 53 13.67 18.61 6.27
C GLU A 53 14.18 17.37 7.02
N ALA A 54 13.73 16.18 6.61
CA ALA A 54 14.18 14.92 7.18
C ALA A 54 15.69 14.71 7.01
N ASP A 55 16.24 15.02 5.83
CA ASP A 55 17.69 14.95 5.55
C ASP A 55 18.51 15.91 6.42
N ARG A 56 17.94 17.06 6.80
CA ARG A 56 18.55 18.00 7.76
C ARG A 56 18.37 17.58 9.22
N GLY A 57 17.64 16.49 9.48
CA GLY A 57 17.35 15.99 10.82
C GLY A 57 16.21 16.73 11.52
N GLU A 58 15.42 17.52 10.80
CA GLU A 58 14.23 18.21 11.30
C GLU A 58 13.06 17.21 11.46
N THR A 59 13.27 16.20 12.30
CA THR A 59 12.34 15.09 12.53
C THR A 59 11.86 15.07 13.98
N VAL A 60 10.76 14.37 14.23
CA VAL A 60 10.27 14.07 15.58
C VAL A 60 10.44 12.57 15.86
N SER A 61 10.55 12.23 17.15
CA SER A 61 10.64 10.82 17.55
C SER A 61 9.36 10.05 17.25
N ALA A 62 9.47 8.74 17.02
CA ALA A 62 8.32 7.88 16.79
C ALA A 62 7.31 7.91 17.96
N ASP A 63 7.80 7.91 19.20
CA ASP A 63 6.97 7.98 20.40
C ASP A 63 6.14 9.28 20.44
N GLU A 64 6.75 10.39 20.04
CA GLU A 64 6.05 11.68 19.96
C GLU A 64 4.95 11.67 18.89
N VAL A 65 5.23 11.09 17.71
CA VAL A 65 4.23 10.94 16.64
C VAL A 65 3.04 10.10 17.12
N LEU A 66 3.31 8.95 17.75
CA LEU A 66 2.27 8.06 18.28
C LEU A 66 1.42 8.76 19.35
N ALA A 67 2.05 9.51 20.26
CA ALA A 67 1.34 10.30 21.26
C ALA A 67 0.48 11.43 20.66
N ARG A 68 0.92 12.06 19.55
CA ARG A 68 0.12 13.07 18.81
C ARG A 68 -1.09 12.42 18.12
N LEU A 69 -0.90 11.26 17.47
CA LEU A 69 -1.98 10.54 16.79
C LEU A 69 -3.05 10.02 17.77
N ALA A 70 -2.63 9.50 18.92
CA ALA A 70 -3.55 9.04 19.96
C ALA A 70 -4.44 10.18 20.50
N ARG A 71 -3.93 11.42 20.53
CA ARG A 71 -4.69 12.61 20.95
C ARG A 71 -5.68 13.11 19.90
N ARG A 72 -5.39 12.96 18.61
CA ARG A 72 -6.28 13.39 17.50
C ARG A 72 -7.49 12.46 17.28
N ARG A 73 -7.44 11.24 17.82
CA ARG A 73 -8.54 10.25 17.73
C ARG A 73 -9.53 10.30 18.91
N ARG A 74 -9.37 11.25 19.83
CA ARG A 74 -10.34 11.55 20.91
C ARG A 74 -11.11 12.80 20.56
#